data_AF-A0A8T3YJG5-F1
#
_entry.id   AF-A0A8T3YJG5-F1
#
_cell.length_a   1.000
_cell.length_b   1.000
_cell.length_c   1.000
_cell.angle_alpha   90.00
_cell.angle_beta   90.00
_cell.angle_gamma   90.00
#
_symmetry.space_group_name_H-M   'P 1'
#
loop_
_entity.id
_entity.type
_entity.pdbx_description
1 polymer ?
#
loop_
_entity_poly.entity_id
_entity_poly.type
_entity_poly.pdbx_seq_one_letter_code
_entity_poly.pdbx_strand_id
1 'polypeptide(L)' 'MKKLVIKPERLLPYWEKMRSAQTAFHRRLGAIEKEMQQKFGNTHLEFFWADGGIVGVGTYPHAKEMDLIHDSDLERAR' A
#
# COMPACT_ATOMS: atom_id res chain seq x y z
N MET A 1 18.56 6.95 9.82
CA MET A 1 17.98 6.41 8.56
C MET A 1 17.21 7.54 7.89
N LYS A 2 17.35 7.75 6.57
CA LYS A 2 16.54 8.75 5.85
C LYS A 2 15.15 8.15 5.61
N LYS A 3 14.09 8.95 5.84
CA LYS A 3 12.72 8.55 5.56
C LYS A 3 12.54 8.37 4.04
N LEU A 4 11.97 7.25 3.64
CA LEU A 4 11.55 6.98 2.28
C LEU A 4 10.38 7.91 1.93
N VAL A 5 10.50 8.59 0.80
CA VAL A 5 9.42 9.43 0.25
C VAL A 5 8.89 8.73 -0.99
N ILE A 6 7.77 8.02 -0.83
CA ILE A 6 7.00 7.49 -1.96
C ILE A 6 5.89 8.50 -2.26
N LYS A 7 5.67 8.84 -3.52
CA LYS A 7 4.54 9.67 -3.91
C LYS A 7 3.28 8.81 -4.12
N PRO A 8 2.06 9.31 -3.81
CA PRO A 8 0.82 8.54 -3.92
C PRO A 8 0.59 7.91 -5.31
N GLU A 9 0.97 8.59 -6.39
CA GLU A 9 0.81 8.12 -7.78
C GLU A 9 1.56 6.81 -8.04
N ARG A 10 2.62 6.54 -7.28
CA ARG A 10 3.39 5.29 -7.39
C ARG A 10 2.69 4.09 -6.73
N LEU A 11 1.77 4.35 -5.81
CA LEU A 11 1.02 3.33 -5.07
C LEU A 11 -0.40 3.14 -5.61
N LEU A 12 -0.93 4.13 -6.33
CA LEU A 12 -2.26 4.12 -6.94
C LEU A 12 -2.58 2.80 -7.68
N PRO A 13 -1.73 2.23 -8.55
CA PRO A 13 -2.07 0.99 -9.27
C PRO A 13 -2.27 -0.22 -8.35
N TYR A 14 -1.54 -0.27 -7.23
CA TYR A 14 -1.64 -1.37 -6.25
C TYR A 14 -2.90 -1.22 -5.40
N TRP A 15 -3.23 0.01 -5.01
CA TRP A 15 -4.45 0.33 -4.29
C TRP A 15 -5.71 0.04 -5.12
N GLU A 16 -5.74 0.39 -6.40
CA GLU A 16 -6.87 0.08 -7.30
C GLU A 16 -7.07 -1.43 -7.51
N LYS A 17 -5.97 -2.18 -7.72
CA LYS A 17 -5.98 -3.65 -7.80
C LYS A 17 -6.55 -4.28 -6.53
N MET A 18 -6.21 -3.72 -5.38
CA MET A 18 -6.64 -4.24 -4.09
C MET A 18 -8.14 -3.92 -3.85
N ARG A 19 -8.60 -2.68 -4.10
CA ARG A 19 -10.01 -2.28 -3.95
C ARG A 19 -10.98 -3.08 -4.84
N SER A 20 -10.51 -3.54 -6.01
CA SER A 20 -11.31 -4.31 -6.97
C SER A 20 -11.37 -5.82 -6.66
N ALA A 21 -10.64 -6.32 -5.66
CA ALA A 21 -10.59 -7.75 -5.35
C ALA A 21 -11.79 -8.20 -4.47
N GLN A 22 -12.97 -8.42 -5.07
CA GLN A 22 -14.23 -8.64 -4.33
C GLN A 22 -14.56 -10.10 -3.90
N THR A 23 -13.77 -11.12 -4.23
CA THR A 23 -14.12 -12.53 -3.90
C THR A 23 -12.94 -13.47 -3.62
N ALA A 24 -11.77 -13.23 -4.22
CA ALA A 24 -10.53 -13.96 -3.95
C ALA A 24 -9.51 -13.09 -3.20
N PHE A 25 -10.03 -12.26 -2.28
CA PHE A 25 -9.34 -11.15 -1.65
C PHE A 25 -7.98 -11.57 -1.05
N HIS A 26 -7.94 -12.59 -0.19
CA HIS A 26 -6.69 -13.04 0.45
C HIS A 26 -5.63 -13.59 -0.53
N ARG A 27 -6.04 -14.32 -1.58
CA ARG A 27 -5.09 -14.86 -2.58
C ARG A 27 -4.54 -13.74 -3.48
N ARG A 28 -5.35 -12.74 -3.80
CA ARG A 28 -4.93 -11.58 -4.62
C ARG A 28 -4.11 -10.58 -3.81
N LEU A 29 -4.42 -10.39 -2.53
CA LEU A 29 -3.68 -9.52 -1.62
C LEU A 29 -2.19 -9.88 -1.59
N GLY A 30 -1.86 -11.15 -1.30
CA GLY A 30 -0.46 -11.59 -1.25
C GLY A 30 0.28 -11.44 -2.59
N ALA A 31 -0.42 -11.53 -3.73
CA ALA A 31 0.18 -11.28 -5.04
C ALA A 31 0.49 -9.79 -5.26
N ILE A 32 -0.42 -8.91 -4.85
CA ILE A 32 -0.27 -7.44 -4.96
C ILE A 32 0.84 -6.96 -4.03
N GLU A 33 0.88 -7.45 -2.78
CA GLU A 33 1.94 -7.13 -1.82
C GLU A 33 3.30 -7.62 -2.32
N LYS A 34 3.37 -8.82 -2.90
CA LYS A 34 4.61 -9.31 -3.51
C LYS A 34 5.07 -8.45 -4.69
N GLU A 35 4.14 -8.02 -5.56
CA GLU A 35 4.45 -7.13 -6.69
C GLU A 35 4.98 -5.77 -6.18
N MET A 36 4.35 -5.22 -5.13
CA MET A 36 4.78 -4.00 -4.47
C MET A 36 6.17 -4.17 -3.85
N GLN A 37 6.41 -5.26 -3.11
CA GLN A 37 7.71 -5.55 -2.51
C GLN A 37 8.82 -5.68 -3.56
N GLN A 38 8.55 -6.34 -4.68
CA GLN A 38 9.50 -6.45 -5.79
C GLN A 38 9.82 -5.08 -6.41
N LYS A 39 8.85 -4.17 -6.46
CA LYS A 39 9.02 -2.83 -7.03
C LYS A 39 9.82 -1.89 -6.12
N PHE A 40 9.60 -1.98 -4.81
CA PHE A 40 10.20 -1.07 -3.83
C PHE A 40 11.39 -1.66 -3.07
N GLY A 41 11.66 -2.96 -3.25
CA GLY A 41 12.96 -3.64 -3.11
C GLY A 41 13.50 -3.82 -1.69
N ASN A 42 13.41 -2.79 -0.86
CA ASN A 42 14.08 -2.75 0.45
C ASN A 42 13.16 -2.37 1.61
N THR A 43 11.90 -2.04 1.31
CA THR A 43 10.97 -1.52 2.31
C THR A 43 9.76 -2.43 2.31
N HIS A 44 9.44 -3.01 3.48
CA HIS A 44 8.25 -3.85 3.62
C HIS A 44 7.01 -2.96 3.60
N LEU A 45 6.36 -2.90 2.44
CA LEU A 45 5.14 -2.14 2.23
C LEU A 45 3.94 -3.06 2.43
N GLU A 46 2.91 -2.57 3.12
CA GLU A 46 1.67 -3.30 3.35
C GLU A 46 0.45 -2.37 3.31
N PHE A 47 -0.72 -2.96 3.12
CA PHE A 47 -2.00 -2.26 3.21
C PHE A 47 -2.48 -2.20 4.67
N PHE A 48 -2.85 -1.02 5.13
CA PHE A 48 -3.41 -0.81 6.46
C PHE A 48 -4.93 -0.80 6.41
N TRP A 49 -5.55 -1.35 7.46
CA TRP A 49 -6.99 -1.57 7.53
C TRP A 49 -7.58 -0.97 8.81
N ALA A 50 -8.75 -0.35 8.69
CA ALA A 50 -9.59 0.06 9.82
C ALA A 50 -11.06 -0.05 9.44
N ASP A 51 -11.92 -0.43 10.38
CA ASP A 51 -13.38 -0.53 10.19
C ASP A 51 -13.81 -1.35 8.96
N GLY A 52 -13.03 -2.37 8.61
CA GLY A 52 -13.29 -3.24 7.46
C GLY A 52 -12.91 -2.64 6.09
N GLY A 53 -12.31 -1.45 6.06
CA GLY A 53 -11.81 -0.77 4.87
C GLY A 53 -10.30 -0.57 4.88
N ILE A 54 -9.75 -0.20 3.72
CA ILE A 54 -8.33 0.15 3.57
C ILE A 54 -8.17 1.62 3.86
N VAL A 55 -7.29 1.92 4.80
CA VAL A 55 -6.99 3.31 5.19
C VAL A 55 -5.74 3.85 4.52
N GLY A 56 -4.90 3.00 3.92
CA GLY A 56 -3.70 3.44 3.22
C GLY A 56 -2.65 2.36 3.00
N VAL A 57 -1.47 2.79 2.58
CA VAL A 57 -0.29 1.94 2.36
C VAL A 57 0.89 2.53 3.13
N GLY A 58 1.56 1.69 3.92
CA GLY A 58 2.61 2.11 4.84
C GLY A 58 3.71 1.07 4.99
N THR A 59 4.56 1.25 6.00
CA THR A 59 5.67 0.33 6.30
C THR A 59 5.54 -0.29 7.69
N TYR A 60 5.76 -1.60 7.79
CA TYR A 60 5.76 -2.34 9.05
C TYR A 60 6.97 -3.28 9.16
N PRO A 61 7.51 -3.52 10.37
CA PRO A 61 7.25 -2.79 11.62
C PRO A 61 7.88 -1.39 11.63
N HIS A 62 8.52 -0.99 10.54
CA HIS A 62 9.30 0.24 10.45
C HIS A 62 8.48 1.43 9.96
N ALA A 63 7.41 1.81 10.67
CA ALA A 63 6.65 3.05 10.38
C ALA A 63 7.50 4.33 10.44
N LYS A 64 8.73 4.24 10.98
CA LYS A 64 9.73 5.32 10.95
C LYS A 64 10.36 5.51 9.56
N GLU A 65 10.25 4.54 8.66
CA GLU A 65 10.81 4.58 7.31
C GLU A 65 9.90 5.31 6.33
N MET A 66 8.58 5.26 6.47
CA MET A 66 7.64 5.97 5.61
C MET A 66 6.39 6.38 6.40
N ASP A 67 5.84 7.56 6.10
CA ASP A 67 4.49 7.88 6.58
C ASP A 67 3.47 6.99 5.90
N LEU A 68 2.36 6.71 6.59
CA LEU A 68 1.20 6.11 5.97
C LEU A 68 0.70 7.05 4.87
N ILE A 69 0.63 6.58 3.63
CA ILE A 69 -0.04 7.28 2.55
C ILE A 69 -1.51 6.86 2.61
N HIS A 70 -2.38 7.80 2.95
CA HIS A 70 -3.78 7.50 3.19
C HIS A 70 -4.52 7.19 1.87
N ASP A 71 -5.60 6.42 1.97
CA ASP A 71 -6.54 6.18 0.86
C ASP A 71 -7.05 7.50 0.25
N SER A 72 -7.32 8.53 1.05
CA SER A 72 -7.69 9.87 0.55
C SER A 72 -6.60 10.59 -0.25
N ASP A 73 -5.31 10.31 0.02
CA ASP A 73 -4.20 10.80 -0.81
C ASP A 73 -4.13 10.04 -2.12
N LEU A 74 -4.40 8.74 -2.09
CA LEU A 74 -4.45 7.87 -3.26
C LEU A 74 -5.63 8.24 -4.16
N GLU A 75 -6.79 8.58 -3.59
CA GLU A 75 -7.96 9.05 -4.34
C GLU A 75 -7.71 10.37 -5.06
N ARG A 76 -7.01 11.32 -4.40
CA ARG A 76 -6.64 12.61 -5.01
C ARG A 76 -5.63 12.47 -6.15
N ALA A 77 -4.86 11.41 -6.16
CA ALA A 77 -3.83 11.13 -7.15
C ALA A 77 -4.34 10.39 -8.41
N ARG A 78 -5.62 10.00 -8.43
CA ARG A 78 -6.29 9.33 -9.54
C ARG A 78 -6.65 10.27 -10.68
#